data_AF-A0A2V7S6J3-F1
#
_entry.id   AF-A0A2V7S6J3-F1
#
_cell.length_a   1.000
_cell.length_b   1.000
_cell.length_c   1.000
_cell.angle_alpha   90.00
_cell.angle_beta   90.00
_cell.angle_gamma   90.00
#
_symmetry.space_group_name_H-M   'P 1'
#
loop_
_entity.id
_entity.type
_entity.pdbx_description
1 polymer ?
#
loop_
_entity_poly.entity_id
_entity_poly.type
_entity_poly.pdbx_seq_one_letter_code
_entity_poly.pdbx_strand_id
1 'polypeptide(L)'
;MTRATTPAEQRLIGLLARTARGPQRDGLFALWLMVRAAEGLFPPHPVSVKNHLRRLQALETRLGALALPAPLRRALAAARHHLEPATPAAAALVLAQLVAPARDVLGSEAGEVIAVAARTARVHL
;
A
#
# COMPACT_ATOMS: atom_id res chain seq x y z
N MET A 1 7.77 18.63 7.49
CA MET A 1 8.52 18.22 6.29
C MET A 1 7.71 17.15 5.58
N THR A 2 7.20 17.46 4.39
CA THR A 2 6.42 16.54 3.56
C THR A 2 7.39 15.61 2.86
N ARG A 3 7.29 14.29 3.11
CA ARG A 3 8.08 13.28 2.40
C ARG A 3 7.89 13.43 0.89
N ALA A 4 8.96 13.33 0.11
CA ALA A 4 8.88 13.26 -1.34
C ALA A 4 8.00 12.07 -1.76
N THR A 5 7.06 12.30 -2.67
CA THR A 5 6.15 11.28 -3.20
C THR A 5 6.96 10.24 -3.97
N THR A 6 6.80 8.96 -3.63
CA THR A 6 7.52 7.87 -4.32
C THR A 6 6.97 7.67 -5.73
N PRO A 7 7.74 7.05 -6.65
CA PRO A 7 7.23 6.75 -8.00
C PRO A 7 5.96 5.89 -8.01
N ALA A 8 5.84 4.93 -7.08
CA ALA A 8 4.65 4.11 -6.96
C ALA A 8 3.46 4.92 -6.43
N GLU A 9 3.69 5.78 -5.43
CA GLU A 9 2.67 6.68 -4.91
C GLU A 9 2.15 7.64 -6.00
N GLN A 10 3.03 8.24 -6.80
CA GLN A 10 2.66 9.11 -7.91
C GLN A 10 1.79 8.38 -8.94
N ARG A 11 2.17 7.16 -9.33
CA ARG A 11 1.39 6.36 -10.30
C ARG A 11 0.01 5.97 -9.75
N LEU A 12 -0.10 5.62 -8.46
CA LEU A 12 -1.39 5.34 -7.80
C LEU A 12 -2.28 6.58 -7.75
N ILE A 13 -1.72 7.76 -7.44
CA ILE A 13 -2.46 9.02 -7.48
C ILE A 13 -2.97 9.31 -8.89
N GLY A 14 -2.13 9.08 -9.91
CA GLY A 14 -2.52 9.16 -11.32
C GLY A 14 -3.70 8.25 -11.63
N LEU A 15 -3.60 6.95 -11.30
CA LEU A 15 -4.68 5.97 -11.46
C LEU A 15 -5.97 6.40 -10.77
N LEU A 16 -5.87 6.86 -9.51
CA LEU A 16 -7.00 7.38 -8.76
C LEU A 16 -7.66 8.57 -9.46
N ALA A 17 -6.89 9.50 -10.00
CA ALA A 17 -7.45 10.68 -10.66
C ALA A 17 -8.36 10.34 -11.87
N ARG A 18 -8.03 9.27 -12.60
CA ARG A 18 -8.72 8.83 -13.85
C ARG A 18 -9.78 7.76 -13.62
N THR A 19 -9.82 7.13 -12.44
CA THR A 19 -10.81 6.08 -12.14
C THR A 19 -12.10 6.70 -11.61
N ALA A 20 -13.24 6.36 -12.23
CA ALA A 20 -14.56 6.80 -11.79
C ALA A 20 -14.87 6.32 -10.35
N ARG A 21 -15.84 6.94 -9.69
CA ARG A 21 -16.26 6.51 -8.34
C ARG A 21 -16.77 5.07 -8.37
N GLY A 22 -16.48 4.31 -7.32
CA GLY A 22 -16.94 2.93 -7.15
C GLY A 22 -15.88 2.01 -6.56
N PRO A 23 -16.17 0.69 -6.46
CA PRO A 23 -15.32 -0.29 -5.79
C PRO A 23 -13.87 -0.34 -6.30
N GLN A 24 -13.66 -0.09 -7.60
CA GLN A 24 -12.31 -0.05 -8.18
C GLN A 24 -11.49 1.13 -7.66
N ARG A 25 -12.10 2.32 -7.55
CA ARG A 25 -11.44 3.50 -6.98
C ARG A 25 -11.16 3.32 -5.50
N ASP A 26 -12.09 2.71 -4.76
CA ASP A 26 -11.89 2.37 -3.35
C ASP A 26 -10.73 1.38 -3.17
N GLY A 27 -10.63 0.38 -4.04
CA GLY A 27 -9.50 -0.56 -4.05
C GLY A 27 -8.16 0.11 -4.34
N LEU A 28 -8.10 1.00 -5.33
CA LEU A 28 -6.89 1.79 -5.63
C LEU A 28 -6.52 2.71 -4.45
N PHE A 29 -7.51 3.30 -3.79
CA PHE A 29 -7.29 4.17 -2.64
C PHE A 29 -6.75 3.38 -1.44
N ALA A 30 -7.30 2.18 -1.21
CA ALA A 30 -6.79 1.26 -0.20
C ALA A 30 -5.35 0.82 -0.47
N LEU A 31 -5.00 0.50 -1.73
CA LEU A 31 -3.63 0.20 -2.12
C LEU A 31 -2.69 1.39 -1.87
N TRP A 32 -3.11 2.60 -2.21
CA TRP A 32 -2.33 3.80 -1.95
C TRP A 32 -2.04 4.02 -0.47
N LEU A 33 -3.04 3.84 0.41
CA LEU A 33 -2.84 3.91 1.86
C LEU A 33 -1.83 2.85 2.35
N MET A 34 -1.94 1.61 1.84
CA MET A 34 -1.07 0.51 2.22
C MET A 34 0.37 0.72 1.75
N VAL A 35 0.57 1.15 0.49
CA VAL A 35 1.88 1.50 -0.05
C VAL A 35 2.52 2.61 0.77
N ARG A 36 1.77 3.67 1.13
CA ARG A 36 2.29 4.75 1.98
C ARG A 36 2.71 4.27 3.37
N ALA A 37 1.98 3.32 3.96
CA ALA A 37 2.34 2.74 5.24
C ALA A 37 3.61 1.90 5.15
N ALA A 38 3.70 1.01 4.16
CA ALA A 38 4.86 0.15 3.92
C ALA A 38 6.11 0.99 3.57
N GLU A 39 5.99 1.90 2.60
CA GLU A 39 7.12 2.70 2.16
C GLU A 39 7.63 3.63 3.26
N GLY A 40 6.79 4.00 4.23
CA GLY A 40 7.18 4.84 5.36
C GLY A 40 8.28 4.23 6.23
N LEU A 41 8.55 2.93 6.10
CA LEU A 41 9.58 2.21 6.85
C LEU A 41 10.96 2.22 6.17
N PHE A 42 11.06 2.72 4.94
CA PHE A 42 12.33 2.80 4.20
C PHE A 42 13.05 4.13 4.41
N PRO A 43 14.40 4.15 4.27
CA PRO A 43 15.18 5.38 4.22
C PRO A 43 14.72 6.31 3.07
N PRO A 44 15.08 7.61 3.10
CA PRO A 44 16.02 8.24 4.04
C PRO A 44 15.39 8.68 5.38
N HIS A 45 14.06 8.69 5.49
CA HIS A 45 13.36 9.26 6.65
C HIS A 45 12.30 8.27 7.14
N PRO A 46 12.70 7.13 7.73
CA PRO A 46 11.75 6.14 8.20
C PRO A 46 10.89 6.73 9.33
N VAL A 47 9.62 6.37 9.37
CA VAL A 47 8.76 6.75 10.49
C VAL A 47 9.15 5.99 11.75
N SER A 48 8.99 6.63 12.90
CA SER A 48 9.15 5.93 14.18
C SER A 48 8.13 4.80 14.31
N VAL A 49 8.50 3.73 14.99
CA VAL A 49 7.63 2.56 15.25
C VAL A 49 6.30 2.98 15.86
N LYS A 50 6.32 3.88 16.85
CA LYS A 50 5.11 4.44 17.49
C LYS A 50 4.17 5.11 16.47
N ASN A 51 4.72 5.91 15.55
CA ASN A 51 3.94 6.58 14.52
C ASN A 51 3.44 5.61 13.46
N HIS A 52 4.22 4.57 13.13
CA HIS A 52 3.82 3.51 12.23
C HIS A 52 2.59 2.75 12.76
N LEU A 53 2.64 2.28 14.01
CA LEU A 53 1.54 1.56 14.62
C LEU A 53 0.26 2.41 14.70
N ARG A 54 0.39 3.70 15.01
CA ARG A 54 -0.74 4.65 14.95
C ARG A 54 -1.34 4.76 13.55
N ARG A 55 -0.49 4.78 12.52
CA ARG A 55 -0.94 4.80 11.12
C ARG A 55 -1.64 3.50 10.74
N LEU A 56 -1.16 2.34 11.20
CA LEU A 56 -1.81 1.05 10.96
C LEU A 56 -3.21 0.98 11.59
N GLN A 57 -3.39 1.49 12.81
CA GLN A 57 -4.70 1.61 13.44
C GLN A 57 -5.65 2.49 12.63
N ALA A 58 -5.19 3.68 12.21
CA ALA A 58 -6.00 4.58 11.38
C ALA A 58 -6.31 3.97 10.00
N LEU A 59 -5.38 3.18 9.45
CA LEU A 59 -5.54 2.47 8.19
C LEU A 59 -6.63 1.40 8.31
N GLU A 60 -6.70 0.65 9.41
CA GLU A 60 -7.75 -0.33 9.66
C GLU A 60 -9.15 0.28 9.64
N THR A 61 -9.35 1.39 10.36
CA THR A 61 -10.63 2.11 10.34
C THR A 61 -11.01 2.57 8.94
N ARG A 62 -10.05 3.08 8.17
CA ARG A 62 -10.28 3.53 6.80
C ARG A 62 -10.63 2.38 5.87
N LEU A 63 -9.93 1.25 5.96
CA LEU A 63 -10.21 0.07 5.14
C LEU A 63 -11.61 -0.50 5.43
N GLY A 64 -12.06 -0.44 6.68
CA GLY A 64 -13.41 -0.86 7.06
C GLY A 64 -14.54 -0.04 6.43
N ALA A 65 -14.27 1.21 6.03
CA ALA A 65 -15.26 2.11 5.43
C ALA A 65 -15.36 2.01 3.90
N LEU A 66 -14.47 1.25 3.24
CA LEU A 66 -14.38 1.17 1.79
C LEU A 66 -15.15 -0.02 1.22
N ALA A 67 -15.75 0.17 0.03
CA ALA A 67 -16.44 -0.90 -0.69
C ALA A 67 -15.42 -1.79 -1.42
N LEU A 68 -14.69 -2.61 -0.66
CA LEU A 68 -13.62 -3.45 -1.19
C LEU A 68 -14.11 -4.82 -1.67
N PRO A 69 -13.70 -5.29 -2.86
CA PRO A 69 -13.87 -6.68 -3.26
C PRO A 69 -13.24 -7.62 -2.24
N ALA A 70 -13.92 -8.72 -1.93
CA ALA A 70 -13.52 -9.63 -0.85
C ALA A 70 -12.07 -10.17 -0.96
N PRO A 71 -11.54 -10.53 -2.14
CA PRO A 71 -10.13 -10.95 -2.26
C PRO A 71 -9.15 -9.86 -1.85
N LEU A 72 -9.38 -8.62 -2.30
CA LEU A 72 -8.52 -7.49 -1.97
C LEU A 72 -8.61 -7.12 -0.48
N ARG A 73 -9.82 -7.16 0.10
CA ARG A 73 -10.02 -6.93 1.55
C ARG A 73 -9.21 -7.91 2.40
N ARG A 74 -9.23 -9.21 2.06
CA ARG A 74 -8.44 -10.23 2.77
C ARG A 74 -6.93 -9.99 2.63
N ALA A 75 -6.47 -9.69 1.42
CA ALA A 75 -5.06 -9.40 1.17
C ALA A 75 -4.58 -8.17 1.97
N LEU A 76 -5.38 -7.10 2.02
CA LEU A 76 -5.05 -5.89 2.79
C LEU A 76 -5.08 -6.12 4.30
N ALA A 77 -6.00 -6.94 4.80
CA ALA A 77 -6.02 -7.30 6.22
C ALA A 77 -4.75 -8.08 6.63
N ALA A 78 -4.32 -9.05 5.81
CA ALA A 78 -3.08 -9.78 6.02
C ALA A 78 -1.85 -8.87 5.93
N ALA A 79 -1.81 -8.00 4.91
CA ALA A 79 -0.75 -7.01 4.73
C ALA A 79 -0.61 -6.07 5.96
N ARG A 80 -1.73 -5.60 6.52
CA ARG A 80 -1.73 -4.77 7.73
C ARG A 80 -1.05 -5.50 8.90
N HIS A 81 -1.40 -6.77 9.12
CA HIS A 81 -0.82 -7.57 10.20
C HIS A 81 0.69 -7.79 10.00
N HIS A 82 1.11 -8.11 8.77
CA HIS A 82 2.52 -8.25 8.44
C HIS A 82 3.32 -6.95 8.60
N LEU A 83 2.69 -5.77 8.60
CA LEU A 83 3.38 -4.50 8.85
C LEU A 83 3.56 -4.18 10.34
N GLU A 84 2.95 -4.91 11.28
CA GLU A 84 3.07 -4.67 12.73
C GLU A 84 4.52 -4.64 13.25
N PRO A 85 5.45 -5.50 12.79
CA PRO A 85 6.86 -5.46 13.21
C PRO A 85 7.58 -4.16 12.88
N ALA A 86 7.03 -3.31 12.00
CA ALA A 86 7.59 -2.02 11.61
C ALA A 86 9.02 -2.11 11.02
N THR A 87 9.32 -3.17 10.27
CA THR A 87 10.65 -3.39 9.66
C THR A 87 10.64 -3.19 8.13
N PRO A 88 11.76 -2.77 7.53
CA PRO A 88 11.92 -2.72 6.07
C PRO A 88 11.65 -4.07 5.39
N ALA A 89 12.12 -5.17 5.98
CA ALA A 89 11.93 -6.52 5.45
C ALA A 89 10.44 -6.90 5.37
N ALA A 90 9.69 -6.61 6.43
CA ALA A 90 8.25 -6.84 6.46
C ALA A 90 7.52 -5.98 5.41
N ALA A 91 7.90 -4.70 5.27
CA ALA A 91 7.34 -3.81 4.26
C ALA A 91 7.58 -4.32 2.83
N ALA A 92 8.80 -4.76 2.53
CA ALA A 92 9.15 -5.30 1.22
C ALA A 92 8.37 -6.58 0.89
N LEU A 93 8.21 -7.47 1.88
CA LEU A 93 7.41 -8.68 1.74
C LEU A 93 5.95 -8.36 1.44
N VAL A 94 5.35 -7.41 2.18
CA VAL A 94 3.97 -6.97 1.98
C VAL A 94 3.76 -6.41 0.57
N LEU A 95 4.66 -5.54 0.11
CA LEU A 95 4.58 -4.98 -1.25
C LEU A 95 4.66 -6.08 -2.32
N ALA A 96 5.50 -7.09 -2.14
CA ALA A 96 5.58 -8.23 -3.07
C ALA A 96 4.30 -9.08 -3.05
N GLN A 97 3.74 -9.36 -1.86
CA GLN A 97 2.51 -10.15 -1.71
C GLN A 97 1.27 -9.48 -2.29
N LEU A 98 1.24 -8.13 -2.35
CA LEU A 98 0.11 -7.37 -2.88
C LEU A 98 0.06 -7.31 -4.42
N VAL A 99 1.11 -7.71 -5.14
CA VAL A 99 1.16 -7.62 -6.61
C VAL A 99 0.05 -8.44 -7.27
N ALA A 100 -0.08 -9.72 -6.90
CA ALA A 100 -1.09 -10.62 -7.43
C ALA A 100 -2.53 -10.12 -7.15
N PRO A 101 -2.94 -9.87 -5.89
CA PRO A 101 -4.31 -9.41 -5.62
C PRO A 101 -4.61 -8.03 -6.22
N ALA A 102 -3.62 -7.14 -6.36
CA ALA A 102 -3.80 -5.88 -7.07
C ALA A 102 -4.07 -6.11 -8.56
N ARG A 103 -3.29 -6.99 -9.21
CA ARG A 103 -3.46 -7.34 -10.62
C ARG A 103 -4.82 -7.98 -10.88
N ASP A 104 -5.18 -8.97 -10.06
CA ASP A 104 -6.37 -9.80 -10.28
C ASP A 104 -7.67 -9.05 -10.03
N VAL A 105 -7.67 -8.10 -9.08
CA VAL A 105 -8.88 -7.36 -8.68
C VAL A 105 -8.99 -6.00 -9.36
N LEU A 106 -7.88 -5.30 -9.56
CA LEU A 106 -7.89 -3.89 -10.01
C LEU A 106 -7.28 -3.70 -11.41
N GLY A 107 -6.75 -4.77 -12.01
CA GLY A 107 -6.20 -4.79 -13.36
C GLY A 107 -4.67 -4.74 -13.40
N SER A 108 -4.14 -5.00 -14.60
CA SER A 108 -2.69 -5.09 -14.87
C SER A 108 -1.91 -3.87 -14.39
N GLU A 109 -2.43 -2.67 -14.67
CA GLU A 109 -1.74 -1.43 -14.33
C GLU A 109 -1.58 -1.25 -12.83
N ALA A 110 -2.59 -1.60 -12.02
CA ALA A 110 -2.48 -1.58 -10.56
C ALA A 110 -1.41 -2.56 -10.07
N GLY A 111 -1.42 -3.79 -10.60
CA GLY A 111 -0.41 -4.80 -10.30
C GLY A 111 1.01 -4.34 -10.64
N GLU A 112 1.21 -3.69 -11.78
CA GLU A 112 2.51 -3.16 -12.19
C GLU A 112 3.02 -2.05 -11.26
N VAL A 113 2.15 -1.16 -10.80
CA VAL A 113 2.53 -0.11 -9.86
C VAL A 113 3.01 -0.71 -8.54
N ILE A 114 2.30 -1.71 -8.02
CA ILE A 114 2.72 -2.43 -6.80
C ILE A 114 4.03 -3.20 -7.06
N ALA A 115 4.21 -3.78 -8.24
CA ALA A 115 5.45 -4.46 -8.60
C ALA A 115 6.65 -3.51 -8.65
N VAL A 116 6.46 -2.26 -9.09
CA VAL A 116 7.49 -1.21 -8.98
C VAL A 116 7.81 -0.94 -7.52
N ALA A 117 6.81 -0.73 -6.67
CA ALA A 117 7.02 -0.51 -5.23
C ALA A 117 7.82 -1.66 -4.58
N ALA A 118 7.46 -2.91 -4.90
CA ALA A 118 8.14 -4.10 -4.39
C ALA A 118 9.60 -4.19 -4.85
N ARG A 119 9.90 -3.84 -6.11
CA ARG A 119 11.28 -3.79 -6.63
C ARG A 119 12.09 -2.69 -5.96
N THR A 120 11.53 -1.50 -5.80
CA THR A 120 12.19 -0.39 -5.11
C THR A 120 12.47 -0.74 -3.65
N ALA A 121 11.52 -1.38 -2.96
CA ALA A 121 11.69 -1.82 -1.58
C ALA A 121 12.89 -2.77 -1.39
N ARG A 122 13.15 -3.66 -2.37
CA ARG A 122 14.29 -4.58 -2.33
C ARG A 122 15.66 -3.87 -2.38
N VAL A 123 15.73 -2.64 -2.86
CA VAL A 123 16.99 -1.85 -2.87
C VAL A 123 17.39 -1.44 -1.44
N HIS A 124 16.46 -1.53 -0.48
CA HIS A 124 16.66 -1.13 0.91
C HIS A 124 16.82 -2.31 1.87
N LEU A 125 16.95 -3.55 1.34
CA LEU A 125 17.23 -4.77 2.11
C LEU A 125 18.67 -5.20 1.88
#